data_AF-Q846B1-F1
#
_entry.id   AF-Q846B1-F1
#
_cell.length_a   1.000
_cell.length_b   1.000
_cell.length_c   1.000
_cell.angle_alpha   90.00
_cell.angle_beta   90.00
_cell.angle_gamma   90.00
#
_symmetry.space_group_name_H-M   'P 1'
#
loop_
_entity.id
_entity.type
_entity.pdbx_description
1 polymer ?
#
loop_
_entity_poly.entity_id
_entity_poly.type
_entity_poly.pdbx_seq_one_letter_code
_entity_poly.pdbx_strand_id
1 'polypeptide(L)'
;MFKKSILLFFISSSAIAGAFGPRESKLIFESDKAYIQYRIDNTGKDMPWLVQAWVEDSKEKKTKEFTPTPLVFRVEPSSVFSVRVMKTGSPDEHKETLYWIVSNSLPGGDKTELKSHDDKITAKMNLAYRFKVPMFYRPISLKNIPQQPENLEWSVDGKGKVKVKNSSRYIVQLQSINIHNSLHQGKGVSYFINPMSDVALNVSAKSGTKIHYSVINDYGAVKEYEGVIK
;
A
#
# COMPACT_ATOMS: atom_id res chain seq x y z
N MET A 1 -28.75 -59.39 -19.98
CA MET A 1 -27.42 -58.72 -20.05
C MET A 1 -27.51 -57.39 -19.31
N PHE A 2 -26.98 -57.30 -18.09
CA PHE A 2 -26.99 -56.06 -17.30
C PHE A 2 -25.83 -55.15 -17.72
N LYS A 3 -26.14 -53.95 -18.23
CA LYS A 3 -25.15 -52.88 -18.48
C LYS A 3 -24.75 -52.25 -17.15
N LYS A 4 -23.51 -52.45 -16.70
CA LYS A 4 -22.92 -51.69 -15.59
C LYS A 4 -22.53 -50.30 -16.10
N SER A 5 -23.19 -49.27 -15.59
CA SER A 5 -22.82 -47.88 -15.82
C SER A 5 -21.79 -47.48 -14.75
N ILE A 6 -20.55 -47.18 -15.16
CA ILE A 6 -19.52 -46.65 -14.26
C ILE A 6 -19.65 -45.12 -14.23
N LEU A 7 -19.99 -44.58 -13.07
CA LEU A 7 -20.07 -43.13 -12.83
C LEU A 7 -18.70 -42.64 -12.36
N LEU A 8 -18.02 -41.83 -13.17
CA LEU A 8 -16.71 -41.25 -12.87
C LEU A 8 -16.91 -39.93 -12.10
N PHE A 9 -16.55 -39.91 -10.81
CA PHE A 9 -16.61 -38.71 -9.97
C PHE A 9 -15.31 -37.92 -10.11
N PHE A 10 -15.35 -36.75 -10.75
CA PHE A 10 -14.22 -35.80 -10.78
C PHE A 10 -14.15 -35.08 -9.43
N ILE A 11 -13.15 -35.41 -8.60
CA ILE A 11 -12.83 -34.65 -7.39
C ILE A 11 -11.81 -33.58 -7.78
N SER A 12 -12.28 -32.35 -7.97
CA SER A 12 -11.42 -31.19 -8.18
C SER A 12 -10.77 -30.78 -6.86
N SER A 13 -9.49 -31.10 -6.68
CA SER A 13 -8.70 -30.56 -5.56
C SER A 13 -8.58 -29.04 -5.70
N SER A 14 -9.25 -28.32 -4.81
CA SER A 14 -9.09 -26.88 -4.67
C SER A 14 -7.79 -26.64 -3.89
N ALA A 15 -6.74 -26.16 -4.56
CA ALA A 15 -5.54 -25.71 -3.87
C ALA A 15 -5.88 -24.38 -3.15
N ILE A 16 -6.07 -24.43 -1.84
CA ILE A 16 -6.17 -23.22 -1.02
C ILE A 16 -4.74 -22.78 -0.72
N ALA A 17 -4.25 -21.81 -1.48
CA ALA A 17 -2.99 -21.15 -1.18
C ALA A 17 -3.19 -20.21 0.02
N GLY A 18 -2.38 -20.37 1.05
CA GLY A 18 -2.30 -19.39 2.13
C GLY A 18 -1.71 -18.08 1.64
N ALA A 19 -2.32 -16.95 2.00
CA ALA A 19 -1.79 -15.61 1.77
C ALA A 19 -0.98 -15.12 2.98
N PHE A 20 0.07 -14.37 2.70
CA PHE A 20 0.91 -13.69 3.68
C PHE A 20 1.07 -12.22 3.30
N GLY A 21 0.88 -11.30 4.25
CA GLY A 21 1.14 -9.88 4.00
C GLY A 21 0.47 -8.95 4.99
N PRO A 22 0.62 -7.63 4.78
CA PRO A 22 0.01 -6.63 5.63
C PRO A 22 -1.52 -6.63 5.51
N ARG A 23 -2.20 -6.42 6.63
CA ARG A 23 -3.66 -6.28 6.66
C ARG A 23 -4.11 -4.90 6.18
N GLU A 24 -3.37 -3.87 6.57
CA GLU A 24 -3.68 -2.49 6.18
C GLU A 24 -3.10 -2.15 4.80
N SER A 25 -3.94 -1.55 3.94
CA SER A 25 -3.50 -0.98 2.66
C SER A 25 -3.01 0.48 2.78
N LYS A 26 -3.29 1.12 3.93
CA LYS A 26 -2.84 2.46 4.32
C LYS A 26 -2.92 2.61 5.83
N LEU A 27 -2.04 3.41 6.41
CA LEU A 27 -2.05 3.79 7.82
C LEU A 27 -2.11 5.31 7.99
N ILE A 28 -2.77 5.76 9.05
CA ILE A 28 -2.79 7.16 9.46
C ILE A 28 -2.29 7.22 10.91
N PHE A 29 -1.16 7.90 11.11
CA PHE A 29 -0.61 8.20 12.41
C PHE A 29 -1.07 9.61 12.83
N GLU A 30 -2.14 9.68 13.61
CA GLU A 30 -2.58 10.93 14.25
C GLU A 30 -1.58 11.33 15.35
N SER A 31 -1.17 12.59 15.39
CA SER A 31 -0.10 13.03 16.30
C SER A 31 -0.45 12.96 17.80
N ASP A 32 -1.72 12.83 18.14
CA ASP A 32 -2.21 12.63 19.51
C ASP A 32 -2.14 11.17 19.98
N LYS A 33 -1.77 10.24 19.11
CA LYS A 33 -1.61 8.83 19.42
C LYS A 33 -0.17 8.52 19.84
N ALA A 34 -0.03 7.77 20.92
CA ALA A 34 1.27 7.24 21.34
C ALA A 34 1.83 6.22 20.33
N TYR A 35 0.94 5.43 19.71
CA TYR A 35 1.29 4.46 18.69
C TYR A 35 0.08 4.12 17.80
N ILE A 36 0.36 3.53 16.64
CA ILE A 36 -0.63 2.84 15.80
C ILE A 36 -0.24 1.36 15.63
N GLN A 37 -1.18 0.53 15.19
CA GLN A 37 -0.93 -0.88 14.92
C GLN A 37 -0.75 -1.12 13.42
N TYR A 38 0.30 -1.86 13.07
CA TYR A 38 0.54 -2.41 11.75
C TYR A 38 0.47 -3.92 11.84
N ARG A 39 -0.50 -4.54 11.18
CA ARG A 39 -0.78 -5.98 11.32
C ARG A 39 -0.32 -6.74 10.08
N ILE A 40 0.32 -7.88 10.33
CA ILE A 40 0.74 -8.83 9.30
C ILE A 40 -0.05 -10.12 9.49
N ASP A 41 -0.76 -10.53 8.45
CA ASP A 41 -1.57 -11.73 8.41
C ASP A 41 -0.78 -12.87 7.76
N ASN A 42 -0.83 -14.05 8.40
CA ASN A 42 -0.39 -15.30 7.80
C ASN A 42 -1.54 -16.30 7.83
N THR A 43 -2.21 -16.45 6.69
CA THR A 43 -3.31 -17.42 6.53
C THR A 43 -2.82 -18.80 6.07
N GLY A 44 -1.51 -18.94 5.83
CA GLY A 44 -0.87 -20.23 5.58
C GLY A 44 -0.95 -21.15 6.80
N LYS A 45 -1.07 -22.45 6.57
CA LYS A 45 -1.26 -23.44 7.66
C LYS A 45 0.04 -24.00 8.22
N ASP A 46 1.10 -23.98 7.43
CA ASP A 46 2.30 -24.76 7.74
C ASP A 46 3.60 -23.93 7.78
N MET A 47 3.63 -22.75 7.15
CA MET A 47 4.85 -21.97 6.97
C MET A 47 4.86 -20.70 7.85
N PRO A 48 5.76 -20.58 8.84
CA PRO A 48 5.99 -19.34 9.56
C PRO A 48 6.83 -18.36 8.72
N TRP A 49 6.81 -17.08 9.09
CA TRP A 49 7.59 -16.04 8.41
C TRP A 49 8.43 -15.23 9.40
N LEU A 50 9.70 -15.01 9.08
CA LEU A 50 10.51 -14.01 9.77
C LEU A 50 10.32 -12.66 9.07
N VAL A 51 9.96 -11.64 9.83
CA VAL A 51 9.65 -10.30 9.30
C VAL A 51 10.54 -9.27 9.97
N GLN A 52 11.12 -8.39 9.16
CA GLN A 52 11.77 -7.16 9.62
C GLN A 52 10.94 -5.95 9.19
N ALA A 53 10.66 -5.04 10.11
CA ALA A 53 9.89 -3.83 9.85
C ALA A 53 10.69 -2.54 10.11
N TRP A 54 10.49 -1.53 9.27
CA TRP A 54 11.02 -0.16 9.45
C TRP A 54 10.13 0.87 8.76
N VAL A 55 10.42 2.16 8.95
CA VAL A 55 9.73 3.25 8.26
C VAL A 55 10.71 3.98 7.34
N GLU A 56 10.27 4.29 6.12
CA GLU A 56 10.95 5.11 5.14
C GLU A 56 10.24 6.46 4.97
N ASP A 57 10.99 7.52 4.65
CA ASP A 57 10.45 8.82 4.27
C ASP A 57 9.89 8.82 2.83
N SER A 58 9.39 9.97 2.37
CA SER A 58 8.87 10.14 1.01
C SER A 58 9.93 9.97 -0.09
N LYS A 59 11.22 9.93 0.25
CA LYS A 59 12.36 9.68 -0.65
C LYS A 59 12.85 8.23 -0.54
N GLU A 60 12.08 7.36 0.10
CA GLU A 60 12.36 5.95 0.32
C GLU A 60 13.61 5.68 1.17
N LYS A 61 14.01 6.65 2.00
CA LYS A 61 15.13 6.49 2.94
C LYS A 61 14.62 6.13 4.31
N LYS A 62 15.25 5.15 4.96
CA LYS A 62 14.92 4.76 6.33
C LYS A 62 15.03 5.97 7.27
N THR A 63 13.96 6.26 8.00
CA THR A 63 13.88 7.37 8.96
C THR A 63 13.86 6.86 10.40
N LYS A 64 14.21 7.74 11.35
CA LYS A 64 14.10 7.50 12.80
C LYS A 64 12.93 8.23 13.45
N GLU A 65 12.14 8.96 12.65
CA GLU A 65 10.97 9.70 13.16
C GLU A 65 9.86 8.75 13.64
N PHE A 66 9.82 7.54 13.09
CA PHE A 66 8.91 6.48 13.49
C PHE A 66 9.65 5.16 13.63
N THR A 67 9.35 4.43 14.71
CA THR A 67 9.99 3.15 15.03
C THR A 67 8.93 2.07 15.24
N PRO A 68 8.89 1.03 14.39
CA PRO A 68 8.09 -0.17 14.63
C PRO A 68 8.70 -1.02 15.76
N THR A 69 7.85 -1.54 16.64
CA THR A 69 8.26 -2.39 17.77
C THR A 69 7.35 -3.62 17.85
N PRO A 70 7.91 -4.85 17.80
CA PRO A 70 9.32 -5.17 17.57
C PRO A 70 9.78 -4.93 16.12
N LEU A 71 11.09 -4.69 15.92
CA LEU A 71 11.69 -4.47 14.59
C LEU A 71 11.88 -5.76 13.80
N VAL A 72 12.08 -6.88 14.48
CA VAL A 72 12.21 -8.22 13.90
C VAL A 72 11.34 -9.17 14.71
N PHE A 73 10.49 -9.92 14.02
CA PHE A 73 9.52 -10.81 14.67
C PHE A 73 9.16 -11.97 13.76
N ARG A 74 8.59 -13.01 14.37
CA ARG A 74 8.10 -14.20 13.67
C ARG A 74 6.58 -14.18 13.64
N VAL A 75 6.00 -14.48 12.48
CA VAL A 75 4.55 -14.63 12.28
C VAL A 75 4.25 -16.10 12.07
N GLU A 76 3.54 -16.71 13.01
CA GLU A 76 3.21 -18.14 12.95
C GLU A 76 2.14 -18.43 11.90
N PRO A 77 1.99 -19.70 11.47
CA PRO A 77 0.89 -20.11 10.61
C PRO A 77 -0.47 -19.80 11.23
N SER A 78 -1.45 -19.49 10.38
CA SER A 78 -2.84 -19.20 10.76
C SER A 78 -2.95 -18.15 11.87
N SER A 79 -2.10 -17.12 11.83
CA SER A 79 -1.99 -16.11 12.87
C SER A 79 -1.90 -14.70 12.31
N VAL A 80 -2.03 -13.73 13.22
CA VAL A 80 -1.89 -12.30 12.94
C VAL A 80 -0.89 -11.74 13.95
N PHE A 81 0.16 -11.06 13.46
CA PHE A 81 1.10 -10.37 14.32
C PHE A 81 0.87 -8.86 14.24
N SER A 82 0.80 -8.18 15.38
CA SER A 82 0.61 -6.73 15.45
C SER A 82 1.88 -6.03 15.91
N VAL A 83 2.44 -5.19 15.05
CA VAL A 83 3.58 -4.32 15.33
C VAL A 83 3.07 -2.96 15.81
N ARG A 84 3.65 -2.42 16.88
CA ARG A 84 3.36 -1.05 17.32
C ARG A 84 4.29 -0.08 16.62
N VAL A 85 3.76 0.84 15.84
CA VAL A 85 4.53 1.94 15.25
C VAL A 85 4.44 3.12 16.18
N MET A 86 5.57 3.61 16.67
CA MET A 86 5.66 4.73 17.60
C MET A 86 6.33 5.93 16.93
N LYS A 87 5.89 7.13 17.29
CA LYS A 87 6.61 8.37 16.95
C LYS A 87 7.81 8.51 17.88
N THR A 88 9.01 8.55 17.32
CA THR A 88 10.28 8.62 18.06
C THR A 88 11.12 9.84 17.72
N GLY A 89 10.77 10.58 16.66
CA GLY A 89 11.40 11.85 16.31
C GLY A 89 10.37 12.97 16.12
N SER A 90 10.76 13.97 15.33
CA SER A 90 10.02 15.23 15.14
C SER A 90 9.61 15.42 13.66
N PRO A 91 8.56 14.73 13.19
CA PRO A 91 7.95 15.00 11.89
C PRO A 91 7.35 16.42 11.82
N ASP A 92 7.00 16.88 10.62
CA ASP A 92 6.37 18.19 10.40
C ASP A 92 4.98 18.26 11.08
N GLU A 93 4.79 19.23 11.98
CA GLU A 93 3.56 19.41 12.76
C GLU A 93 2.53 20.36 12.11
N HIS A 94 2.85 20.91 10.94
CA HIS A 94 2.00 21.89 10.26
C HIS A 94 1.20 21.29 9.13
N LYS A 95 1.69 20.22 8.49
CA LYS A 95 1.02 19.53 7.37
C LYS A 95 1.18 18.02 7.46
N GLU A 96 0.38 17.28 6.70
CA GLU A 96 0.60 15.85 6.57
C GLU A 96 1.94 15.52 5.93
N THR A 97 2.53 14.40 6.35
CA THR A 97 3.78 13.91 5.79
C THR A 97 3.65 12.44 5.39
N LEU A 98 4.10 12.13 4.17
CA LEU A 98 4.09 10.77 3.61
C LEU A 98 5.31 9.99 4.10
N TYR A 99 5.05 8.84 4.68
CA TYR A 99 6.02 7.80 4.98
C TYR A 99 5.57 6.48 4.36
N TRP A 100 6.47 5.51 4.37
CA TRP A 100 6.17 4.13 4.04
C TRP A 100 6.56 3.25 5.22
N ILE A 101 5.62 2.49 5.78
CA ILE A 101 6.01 1.36 6.62
C ILE A 101 6.36 0.20 5.70
N VAL A 102 7.52 -0.39 5.94
CA VAL A 102 8.08 -1.46 5.12
C VAL A 102 8.23 -2.70 5.97
N SER A 103 7.79 -3.83 5.43
CA SER A 103 8.04 -5.15 6.02
C SER A 103 8.69 -6.06 4.99
N ASN A 104 9.90 -6.51 5.30
CA ASN A 104 10.62 -7.51 4.53
C ASN A 104 10.48 -8.88 5.21
N SER A 105 10.03 -9.87 4.48
CA SER A 105 9.70 -11.19 5.01
C SER A 105 10.45 -12.31 4.32
N LEU A 106 10.95 -13.24 5.12
CA LEU A 106 11.60 -14.46 4.68
C LEU A 106 10.77 -15.65 5.16
N PRO A 107 10.49 -16.63 4.29
CA PRO A 107 9.79 -17.84 4.72
C PRO A 107 10.66 -18.60 5.71
N GLY A 108 10.04 -19.21 6.71
CA GLY A 108 10.72 -20.14 7.59
C GLY A 108 11.29 -21.29 6.78
N GLY A 109 12.58 -21.59 6.97
CA GLY A 109 13.17 -22.77 6.37
C GLY A 109 12.65 -24.04 7.04
N ASP A 110 12.24 -25.03 6.25
CA ASP A 110 12.02 -26.36 6.78
C ASP A 110 13.34 -26.91 7.33
N LYS A 111 13.29 -27.48 8.54
CA LYS A 111 14.25 -28.51 8.92
C LYS A 111 13.93 -29.80 8.16
N THR A 112 14.01 -29.78 6.83
CA THR A 112 14.18 -31.06 6.13
C THR A 112 15.61 -31.48 6.40
N GLU A 113 15.80 -32.34 7.40
CA GLU A 113 16.87 -33.31 7.31
C GLU A 113 16.82 -33.87 5.89
N LEU A 114 17.93 -33.74 5.17
CA LEU A 114 18.13 -34.40 3.90
C LEU A 114 18.02 -35.90 4.22
N LYS A 115 16.80 -36.44 4.21
CA LYS A 115 16.60 -37.87 4.06
C LYS A 115 17.08 -38.17 2.66
N SER A 116 18.38 -38.41 2.56
CA SER A 116 18.96 -39.32 1.57
C SER A 116 18.04 -40.54 1.48
N HIS A 117 17.96 -41.15 0.30
CA HIS A 117 17.09 -42.28 -0.08
C HIS A 117 15.80 -41.92 -0.84
N ASP A 118 15.90 -41.06 -1.85
CA ASP A 118 15.21 -41.29 -3.13
C ASP A 118 15.78 -40.34 -4.21
N ASP A 119 16.04 -40.86 -5.40
CA ASP A 119 16.58 -40.18 -6.60
C ASP A 119 15.64 -39.11 -7.21
N LYS A 120 14.85 -38.40 -6.39
CA LYS A 120 13.97 -37.33 -6.82
C LYS A 120 14.64 -35.98 -6.59
N ILE A 121 15.08 -35.36 -7.68
CA ILE A 121 15.48 -33.95 -7.69
C ILE A 121 14.24 -33.10 -7.36
N THR A 122 14.09 -32.71 -6.09
CA THR A 122 13.08 -31.74 -5.68
C THR A 122 13.64 -30.33 -5.77
N ALA A 123 13.18 -29.54 -6.74
CA ALA A 123 13.45 -28.11 -6.76
C ALA A 123 12.63 -27.41 -5.66
N LYS A 124 13.30 -26.70 -4.75
CA LYS A 124 12.65 -25.84 -3.75
C LYS A 124 12.75 -24.38 -4.20
N MET A 125 11.63 -23.68 -4.27
CA MET A 125 11.54 -22.24 -4.56
C MET A 125 11.11 -21.51 -3.30
N ASN A 126 12.00 -20.68 -2.73
CA ASN A 126 11.68 -19.82 -1.59
C ASN A 126 11.37 -18.41 -2.09
N LEU A 127 10.20 -17.88 -1.74
CA LEU A 127 9.78 -16.53 -2.11
C LEU A 127 9.85 -15.61 -0.90
N ALA A 128 10.62 -14.53 -1.01
CA ALA A 128 10.66 -13.44 -0.04
C ALA A 128 9.77 -12.29 -0.52
N TYR A 129 9.13 -11.59 0.42
CA TYR A 129 8.27 -10.45 0.08
C TYR A 129 8.78 -9.18 0.76
N ARG A 130 8.79 -8.08 0.02
CA ARG A 130 8.97 -6.73 0.57
C ARG A 130 7.69 -5.95 0.32
N PHE A 131 6.94 -5.70 1.38
CA PHE A 131 5.74 -4.88 1.32
C PHE A 131 6.06 -3.44 1.71
N LYS A 132 5.45 -2.49 0.99
CA LYS A 132 5.47 -1.06 1.33
C LYS A 132 4.03 -0.60 1.46
N VAL A 133 3.63 -0.17 2.65
CA VAL A 133 2.29 0.37 2.93
C VAL A 133 2.43 1.86 3.22
N PRO A 134 1.66 2.74 2.53
CA PRO A 134 1.72 4.17 2.78
C PRO A 134 1.23 4.47 4.19
N MET A 135 1.98 5.31 4.90
CA MET A 135 1.66 5.79 6.24
C MET A 135 1.65 7.32 6.23
N PHE A 136 0.52 7.93 6.54
CA PHE A 136 0.40 9.38 6.62
C PHE A 136 0.54 9.81 8.07
N TYR A 137 1.50 10.67 8.36
CA TYR A 137 1.51 11.40 9.63
C TYR A 137 0.54 12.56 9.54
N ARG A 138 -0.43 12.63 10.46
CA ARG A 138 -1.41 13.71 10.55
C ARG A 138 -1.24 14.49 11.84
N PRO A 139 -0.81 15.77 11.76
CA PRO A 139 -0.80 16.64 12.91
C PRO A 139 -2.20 16.86 13.50
N ILE A 140 -2.29 16.97 14.82
CA ILE A 140 -3.55 17.19 15.55
C ILE A 140 -4.29 18.45 15.09
N SER A 141 -3.55 19.45 14.60
CA SER A 141 -4.12 20.69 14.02
C SER A 141 -4.97 20.46 12.78
N LEU A 142 -4.88 19.27 12.17
CA LEU A 142 -5.68 18.86 11.01
C LEU A 142 -6.87 17.98 11.38
N LYS A 143 -6.88 17.26 12.51
CA LYS A 143 -7.86 16.21 12.85
C LYS A 143 -9.34 16.52 12.55
N ASN A 144 -9.79 17.76 12.73
CA ASN A 144 -11.18 18.19 12.52
C ASN A 144 -11.38 19.08 11.28
N ILE A 145 -10.35 19.26 10.46
CA ILE A 145 -10.42 20.03 9.22
C ILE A 145 -10.79 19.05 8.10
N PRO A 146 -11.89 19.25 7.36
CA PRO A 146 -12.24 18.35 6.27
C PRO A 146 -11.17 18.35 5.18
N GLN A 147 -10.88 17.19 4.61
CA GLN A 147 -10.15 17.10 3.35
C GLN A 147 -11.03 17.67 2.24
N GLN A 148 -10.45 18.48 1.35
CA GLN A 148 -11.16 19.09 0.21
C GLN A 148 -10.40 18.81 -1.10
N PRO A 149 -10.40 17.56 -1.60
CA PRO A 149 -9.72 17.23 -2.86
C PRO A 149 -10.27 18.01 -4.06
N GLU A 150 -11.51 18.49 -4.00
CA GLU A 150 -12.14 19.37 -5.00
C GLU A 150 -11.38 20.69 -5.22
N ASN A 151 -10.58 21.12 -4.24
CA ASN A 151 -9.76 22.33 -4.32
C ASN A 151 -8.42 22.14 -5.04
N LEU A 152 -8.15 20.95 -5.59
CA LEU A 152 -6.98 20.75 -6.45
C LEU A 152 -7.04 21.69 -7.66
N GLU A 153 -5.96 22.45 -7.85
CA GLU A 153 -5.83 23.38 -8.96
C GLU A 153 -5.12 22.68 -10.12
N TRP A 154 -5.69 22.76 -11.32
CA TRP A 154 -5.16 22.09 -12.51
C TRP A 154 -4.72 23.13 -13.53
N SER A 155 -3.51 22.96 -14.06
CA SER A 155 -2.97 23.85 -15.09
C SER A 155 -2.13 23.09 -16.11
N VAL A 156 -1.74 23.76 -17.18
CA VAL A 156 -0.73 23.25 -18.13
C VAL A 156 0.58 24.00 -17.98
N ASP A 157 1.71 23.29 -18.09
CA ASP A 157 3.01 23.91 -18.24
C ASP A 157 3.23 24.45 -19.67
N GLY A 158 4.33 25.18 -19.89
CA GLY A 158 4.67 25.74 -21.20
C GLY A 158 4.94 24.68 -22.30
N LYS A 159 4.96 23.39 -21.95
CA LYS A 159 5.10 22.25 -22.88
C LYS A 159 3.78 21.47 -23.03
N GLY A 160 2.69 21.95 -22.45
CA GLY A 160 1.36 21.33 -22.51
C GLY A 160 1.17 20.14 -21.57
N LYS A 161 2.07 19.91 -20.61
CA LYS A 161 1.88 18.87 -19.58
C LYS A 161 0.98 19.37 -18.47
N VAL A 162 0.08 18.50 -18.01
CA VAL A 162 -0.82 18.79 -16.91
C VAL A 162 -0.03 18.87 -15.60
N LYS A 163 -0.25 19.93 -14.85
CA LYS A 163 0.27 20.18 -13.52
C LYS A 163 -0.90 20.24 -12.55
N VAL A 164 -0.77 19.57 -11.41
CA VAL A 164 -1.73 19.62 -10.32
C VAL A 164 -1.07 20.31 -9.12
N LYS A 165 -1.75 21.30 -8.56
CA LYS A 165 -1.34 22.03 -7.37
C LYS A 165 -2.26 21.68 -6.21
N ASN A 166 -1.65 21.22 -5.12
CA ASN A 166 -2.33 20.96 -3.86
C ASN A 166 -2.00 22.06 -2.86
N SER A 167 -2.91 23.03 -2.75
CA SER A 167 -2.79 24.15 -1.80
C SER A 167 -3.19 23.76 -0.36
N SER A 168 -3.69 22.54 -0.14
CA SER A 168 -4.12 22.08 1.19
C SER A 168 -2.94 21.60 2.05
N ARG A 169 -3.22 21.35 3.34
CA ARG A 169 -2.29 20.75 4.30
C ARG A 169 -2.40 19.21 4.36
N TYR A 170 -3.21 18.61 3.48
CA TYR A 170 -3.45 17.17 3.36
C TYR A 170 -2.75 16.57 2.14
N ILE A 171 -2.34 15.32 2.22
CA ILE A 171 -1.91 14.51 1.08
C ILE A 171 -3.17 14.09 0.32
N VAL A 172 -3.17 14.28 -1.00
CA VAL A 172 -4.23 13.75 -1.87
C VAL A 172 -3.73 12.49 -2.57
N GLN A 173 -4.36 11.35 -2.30
CA GLN A 173 -4.08 10.09 -2.98
C GLN A 173 -4.92 9.98 -4.26
N LEU A 174 -4.36 10.45 -5.36
CA LEU A 174 -4.97 10.43 -6.68
C LEU A 174 -4.85 9.02 -7.31
N GLN A 175 -5.99 8.39 -7.57
CA GLN A 175 -6.06 7.07 -8.18
C GLN A 175 -6.02 7.15 -9.71
N SER A 176 -6.85 8.01 -10.29
CA SER A 176 -6.92 8.14 -11.75
C SER A 176 -7.35 9.55 -12.19
N ILE A 177 -7.04 9.86 -13.44
CA ILE A 177 -7.50 11.06 -14.16
C ILE A 177 -8.01 10.59 -15.51
N ASN A 178 -9.19 11.05 -15.90
CA ASN A 178 -9.76 10.85 -17.22
C ASN A 178 -9.80 12.19 -17.96
N ILE A 179 -9.09 12.25 -19.09
CA ILE A 179 -9.07 13.39 -20.00
C ILE A 179 -9.51 12.90 -21.37
N HIS A 180 -10.57 13.47 -21.95
CA HIS A 180 -11.10 13.08 -23.26
C HIS A 180 -11.29 11.56 -23.42
N ASN A 181 -11.87 10.89 -22.43
CA ASN A 181 -12.09 9.43 -22.39
C ASN A 181 -10.79 8.59 -22.36
N SER A 182 -9.63 9.21 -22.11
CA SER A 182 -8.38 8.52 -21.87
C SER A 182 -8.12 8.45 -20.36
N LEU A 183 -8.13 7.23 -19.83
CA LEU A 183 -7.84 6.96 -18.42
C LEU A 183 -6.32 6.93 -18.19
N HIS A 184 -5.87 7.82 -17.33
CA HIS A 184 -4.50 7.92 -16.84
C HIS A 184 -4.49 7.54 -15.36
N GLN A 185 -3.81 6.45 -15.04
CA GLN A 185 -3.63 5.97 -13.66
C GLN A 185 -2.19 5.55 -13.45
N GLY A 186 -1.73 5.52 -12.20
CA GLY A 186 -0.37 5.08 -11.91
C GLY A 186 -0.18 3.60 -12.24
N LYS A 187 1.05 3.23 -12.61
CA LYS A 187 1.43 1.84 -12.95
C LYS A 187 1.51 0.98 -11.69
N GLY A 188 0.35 0.68 -11.08
CA GLY A 188 0.24 -0.14 -9.86
C GLY A 188 0.35 0.61 -8.53
N VAL A 189 0.56 1.93 -8.55
CA VAL A 189 0.60 2.79 -7.34
C VAL A 189 -0.16 4.09 -7.61
N SER A 190 -0.95 4.57 -6.65
CA SER A 190 -1.59 5.89 -6.71
C SER A 190 -0.56 7.02 -6.74
N TYR A 191 -0.90 8.16 -7.34
CA TYR A 191 -0.10 9.38 -7.21
C TYR A 191 -0.40 10.03 -5.85
N PHE A 192 0.62 10.29 -5.04
CA PHE A 192 0.48 11.06 -3.81
C PHE A 192 0.85 12.51 -4.10
N ILE A 193 -0.12 13.40 -4.04
CA ILE A 193 0.10 14.83 -4.21
C ILE A 193 0.36 15.41 -2.81
N ASN A 194 1.62 15.69 -2.51
CA ASN A 194 2.02 16.20 -1.20
C ASN A 194 1.36 17.55 -0.88
N PRO A 195 1.19 17.90 0.41
CA PRO A 195 0.61 19.18 0.79
C PRO A 195 1.48 20.36 0.38
N MET A 196 0.84 21.47 0.05
CA MET A 196 1.49 22.72 -0.38
C MET A 196 2.53 22.50 -1.47
N SER A 197 2.22 21.63 -2.43
CA SER A 197 3.15 21.24 -3.49
C SER A 197 2.46 21.10 -4.83
N ASP A 198 3.29 21.13 -5.87
CA ASP A 198 2.86 20.95 -7.24
C ASP A 198 3.50 19.69 -7.84
N VAL A 199 2.72 18.95 -8.61
CA VAL A 199 3.18 17.74 -9.31
C VAL A 199 2.87 17.88 -10.80
N ALA A 200 3.90 17.71 -11.63
CA ALA A 200 3.71 17.56 -13.06
C ALA A 200 3.35 16.09 -13.37
N LEU A 201 2.27 15.90 -14.10
CA LEU A 201 1.80 14.60 -14.54
C LEU A 201 2.34 14.32 -15.94
N ASN A 202 2.60 13.05 -16.24
CA ASN A 202 2.98 12.61 -17.58
C ASN A 202 1.75 12.47 -18.49
N VAL A 203 0.92 13.52 -18.52
CA VAL A 203 -0.31 13.63 -19.31
C VAL A 203 -0.29 15.01 -19.97
N SER A 204 -0.64 15.08 -21.25
CA SER A 204 -0.73 16.34 -21.98
C SER A 204 -2.18 16.71 -22.24
N ALA A 205 -2.51 17.99 -22.07
CA ALA A 205 -3.83 18.53 -22.33
C ALA A 205 -3.74 20.01 -22.76
N LYS A 206 -4.89 20.58 -23.15
CA LYS A 206 -5.00 22.03 -23.44
C LYS A 206 -5.70 22.74 -22.29
N SER A 207 -5.40 24.02 -22.09
CA SER A 207 -6.21 24.89 -21.23
C SER A 207 -7.68 24.88 -21.68
N GLY A 208 -8.59 24.95 -20.72
CA GLY A 208 -10.04 24.82 -20.91
C GLY A 208 -10.55 23.37 -20.95
N THR A 209 -9.66 22.37 -20.89
CA THR A 209 -10.08 20.95 -20.92
C THR A 209 -10.73 20.57 -19.59
N LYS A 210 -11.94 19.99 -19.66
CA LYS A 210 -12.59 19.34 -18.51
C LYS A 210 -11.89 18.03 -18.18
N ILE A 211 -11.72 17.76 -16.89
CA ILE A 211 -11.14 16.53 -16.39
C ILE A 211 -12.05 15.92 -15.34
N HIS A 212 -12.05 14.58 -15.29
CA HIS A 212 -12.63 13.83 -14.19
C HIS A 212 -11.48 13.13 -13.48
N TYR A 213 -11.47 13.13 -12.15
CA TYR A 213 -10.41 12.47 -11.40
C TYR A 213 -10.96 11.77 -10.18
N SER A 214 -10.31 10.69 -9.78
CA SER A 214 -10.70 9.89 -8.63
C SER A 214 -9.63 9.91 -7.54
N VAL A 215 -10.08 10.08 -6.30
CA VAL A 215 -9.22 10.16 -5.11
C VAL A 215 -9.63 9.09 -4.12
N ILE A 216 -8.66 8.48 -3.47
CA ILE A 216 -8.87 7.50 -2.40
C ILE A 216 -8.87 8.22 -1.06
N ASN A 217 -10.00 8.17 -0.34
CA ASN A 217 -10.10 8.77 0.98
C ASN A 217 -9.41 7.90 2.06
N ASP A 218 -9.41 8.37 3.30
CA ASP A 218 -8.80 7.69 4.45
C ASP A 218 -9.33 6.26 4.70
N TYR A 219 -10.59 6.00 4.33
CA TYR A 219 -11.24 4.70 4.49
C TYR A 219 -11.04 3.76 3.30
N GLY A 220 -10.26 4.17 2.29
CA GLY A 220 -10.02 3.39 1.08
C GLY A 220 -11.13 3.49 0.03
N ALA A 221 -12.17 4.31 0.27
CA ALA A 221 -13.23 4.53 -0.71
C ALA A 221 -12.74 5.48 -1.81
N VAL A 222 -13.13 5.17 -3.04
CA VAL A 222 -12.87 6.00 -4.21
C VAL A 222 -13.98 7.05 -4.32
N LYS A 223 -13.61 8.32 -4.44
CA LYS A 223 -14.52 9.42 -4.74
C LYS A 223 -14.11 10.11 -6.03
N GLU A 224 -15.09 10.47 -6.83
CA GLU A 224 -14.91 11.13 -8.12
C GLU A 224 -15.19 12.63 -8.01
N TYR A 225 -14.42 13.41 -8.77
CA TYR A 225 -14.50 14.86 -8.81
C TYR A 225 -14.30 15.35 -10.24
N GLU A 226 -14.76 16.56 -10.51
CA GLU A 226 -14.55 17.25 -11.78
C GLU A 226 -13.64 18.48 -11.59
N GLY A 227 -12.91 18.83 -12.64
CA GLY A 227 -12.06 20.01 -12.69
C GLY A 227 -11.94 20.56 -14.10
N VAL A 228 -11.35 21.75 -14.20
CA VAL A 228 -11.00 22.37 -15.48
C VAL A 228 -9.53 22.75 -15.44
N ILE A 229 -8.78 22.31 -16.45
CA ILE A 229 -7.38 22.66 -16.62
C ILE A 229 -7.31 24.12 -17.08
N LYS A 230 -6.63 24.96 -16.30
CA LYS A 230 -6.40 26.37 -16.62
C LYS A 230 -5.13 26.59 -17.42
#